data_AF-A0A8S1RP96-F1
#
_entry.id   AF-A0A8S1RP96-F1
#
_cell.length_a   1.000
_cell.length_b   1.000
_cell.length_c   1.000
_cell.angle_alpha   90.00
_cell.angle_beta   90.00
_cell.angle_gamma   90.00
#
_symmetry.space_group_name_H-M   'P 1'
#
loop_
_entity.id
_entity.type
_entity.pdbx_description
1 polymer ?
#
loop_
_entity_poly.entity_id
_entity_poly.type
_entity_poly.pdbx_seq_one_letter_code
_entity_poly.pdbx_strand_id
1 'polypeptide(L)'
;MEETQNLYWSGQYDQKKKKEGKWIASWEGEVFIKVGGYYKKGLKLGLWNELFEDHFTQPQIFYTGEYLNDFKIGKWKYFYKNKIIDGGIYDNEGKKIGKWIELDKVFYWISYIIYTSSNGEYNKKGMKVGKWDILFNNYGNQQMQILKYSKMWVLAVVDNMIKKEARKRLESGQTWMKGLQDTNKSHIMENII
;
A
#
# COMPACT_ATOMS: atom_id res chain seq x y z
N MET A 1 0.96 -21.60 -4.32
CA MET A 1 1.03 -20.70 -3.17
C MET A 1 2.33 -21.03 -2.47
N GLU A 2 3.40 -20.32 -2.82
CA GLU A 2 4.66 -20.39 -2.07
C GLU A 2 4.44 -19.54 -0.81
N GLU A 3 4.13 -20.22 0.29
CA GLU A 3 4.26 -19.63 1.62
C GLU A 3 5.72 -19.17 1.74
N THR A 4 5.94 -17.87 1.98
CA THR A 4 7.28 -17.33 2.24
C THR A 4 7.84 -18.10 3.43
N GLN A 5 8.78 -19.04 3.18
CA GLN A 5 9.31 -20.02 4.13
C GLN A 5 9.95 -19.40 5.39
N ASN A 6 10.00 -18.07 5.48
CA ASN A 6 10.82 -17.34 6.42
C ASN A 6 10.02 -16.53 7.44
N LEU A 7 8.70 -16.31 7.29
CA LEU A 7 7.89 -15.55 8.24
C LEU A 7 7.23 -16.48 9.28
N TYR A 8 7.48 -16.22 10.56
CA TYR A 8 6.91 -16.98 11.68
C TYR A 8 6.16 -16.06 12.63
N TRP A 9 5.09 -16.58 13.24
CA TRP A 9 4.30 -15.87 14.25
C TRP A 9 4.39 -16.58 15.58
N SER A 10 4.76 -15.83 16.62
CA SER A 10 4.94 -16.34 17.98
C SER A 10 3.95 -15.67 18.94
N GLY A 11 3.31 -16.48 19.77
CA GLY A 11 2.35 -16.03 20.77
C GLY A 11 1.79 -17.20 21.59
N GLN A 12 0.80 -16.92 22.42
CA GLN A 12 0.17 -17.93 23.28
C GLN A 12 -1.20 -18.33 22.76
N TYR A 13 -1.62 -19.54 23.12
CA TYR A 13 -2.97 -20.03 22.88
C TYR A 13 -3.68 -20.26 24.21
N ASP A 14 -4.99 -20.01 24.23
CA ASP A 14 -5.85 -20.38 25.36
C ASP A 14 -6.11 -21.91 25.39
N GLN A 15 -6.82 -22.37 26.44
CA GLN A 15 -7.20 -23.78 26.61
C GLN A 15 -8.05 -24.34 25.45
N LYS A 16 -8.68 -23.46 24.65
CA LYS A 16 -9.49 -23.80 23.48
C LYS A 16 -8.69 -23.68 22.17
N LYS A 17 -7.36 -23.58 22.24
CA LYS A 17 -6.45 -23.38 21.11
C LYS A 17 -6.74 -22.11 20.30
N LYS A 18 -7.28 -21.07 20.93
CA LYS A 18 -7.45 -19.75 20.32
C LYS A 18 -6.29 -18.84 20.68
N LYS A 19 -5.87 -17.97 19.75
CA LYS A 19 -4.80 -16.99 20.00
C LYS A 19 -5.16 -16.08 21.17
N GLU A 20 -4.23 -15.90 22.09
CA GLU A 20 -4.38 -15.07 23.29
C GLU A 20 -3.08 -14.28 23.52
N GLY A 21 -3.20 -13.08 24.07
CA GLY A 21 -2.05 -12.29 24.48
C GLY A 21 -1.34 -11.58 23.34
N LYS A 22 -0.07 -11.22 23.56
CA LYS A 22 0.76 -10.53 22.58
C LYS A 22 1.27 -11.53 21.54
N TRP A 23 1.16 -11.16 20.27
CA TRP A 23 1.65 -11.89 19.12
C TRP A 23 2.64 -11.03 18.34
N ILE A 24 3.75 -11.63 17.96
CA ILE A 24 4.85 -10.97 17.24
C ILE A 24 5.26 -11.80 16.03
N ALA A 25 5.75 -11.12 15.00
CA ALA A 25 6.32 -11.79 13.83
C ALA A 25 7.84 -11.86 13.90
N SER A 26 8.43 -12.90 13.32
CA SER A 26 9.88 -13.03 13.09
C SER A 26 10.16 -13.48 11.66
N TRP A 27 11.31 -13.07 11.11
CA TRP A 27 11.78 -13.46 9.78
C TRP A 27 13.18 -14.03 9.85
N GLU A 28 13.40 -15.23 9.32
CA GLU A 28 14.72 -15.91 9.37
C GLU A 28 15.29 -15.99 10.80
N GLY A 29 14.42 -16.11 11.80
CA GLY A 29 14.80 -16.13 13.22
C GLY A 29 14.97 -14.74 13.85
N GLU A 30 14.98 -13.66 13.08
CA GLU A 30 15.02 -12.29 13.59
C GLU A 30 13.61 -11.80 13.97
N VAL A 31 13.43 -11.34 15.21
CA VAL A 31 12.15 -10.81 15.68
C VAL A 31 11.89 -9.43 15.09
N PHE A 32 10.78 -9.26 14.38
CA PHE A 32 10.25 -7.94 14.06
C PHE A 32 9.54 -7.38 15.29
N ILE A 33 10.29 -6.72 16.16
CA ILE A 33 9.76 -6.12 17.41
C ILE A 33 8.56 -5.21 17.13
N LYS A 34 8.53 -4.60 15.94
CA LYS A 34 7.47 -3.67 15.53
C LYS A 34 6.26 -4.35 14.90
N VAL A 35 6.23 -5.64 14.62
CA VAL A 35 5.14 -6.30 13.89
C VAL A 35 4.34 -7.20 14.84
N GLY A 36 3.02 -7.10 14.74
CA GLY A 36 2.07 -7.84 15.55
C GLY A 36 1.21 -6.95 16.43
N GLY A 37 0.61 -7.55 17.45
CA GLY A 37 -0.39 -6.90 18.28
C GLY A 37 -0.95 -7.87 19.32
N TYR A 38 -2.17 -7.61 19.77
CA TYR A 38 -2.81 -8.38 20.84
C TYR A 38 -4.02 -9.18 20.33
N TYR A 39 -4.14 -10.43 20.77
CA TYR A 39 -5.32 -11.25 20.56
C TYR A 39 -6.06 -11.48 21.88
N LYS A 40 -7.38 -11.52 21.80
CA LYS A 40 -8.27 -11.93 22.90
C LYS A 40 -9.31 -12.91 22.36
N LYS A 41 -9.34 -14.14 22.90
CA LYS A 41 -10.24 -15.22 22.46
C LYS A 41 -10.17 -15.47 20.94
N GLY A 42 -8.97 -15.37 20.37
CA GLY A 42 -8.72 -15.58 18.95
C GLY A 42 -8.95 -14.36 18.04
N LEU A 43 -9.43 -13.23 18.58
CA LEU A 43 -9.71 -12.01 17.79
C LEU A 43 -8.64 -10.94 18.04
N LYS A 44 -8.21 -10.24 17.00
CA LYS A 44 -7.33 -9.08 17.11
C LYS A 44 -8.01 -7.95 17.88
N LEU A 45 -7.25 -7.33 18.77
CA LEU A 45 -7.71 -6.23 19.61
C LEU A 45 -6.59 -5.21 19.84
N GLY A 46 -6.96 -3.93 19.94
CA GLY A 46 -6.06 -2.84 20.28
C GLY A 46 -5.09 -2.49 19.16
N LEU A 47 -3.92 -1.99 19.51
CA LEU A 47 -2.91 -1.56 18.54
C LEU A 47 -2.26 -2.76 17.83
N TRP A 48 -2.15 -2.61 16.52
CA TRP A 48 -1.55 -3.59 15.62
C TRP A 48 -0.62 -2.91 14.63
N ASN A 49 0.47 -3.60 14.33
CA ASN A 49 1.36 -3.30 13.23
C ASN A 49 1.37 -4.50 12.28
N GLU A 50 0.94 -4.30 11.05
CA GLU A 50 0.87 -5.34 10.04
C GLU A 50 1.94 -5.14 8.99
N LEU A 51 2.47 -6.23 8.44
CA LEU A 51 3.33 -6.15 7.27
C LEU A 51 2.50 -5.76 6.06
N PHE A 52 3.03 -4.84 5.26
CA PHE A 52 2.49 -4.58 3.93
C PHE A 52 3.03 -5.65 2.98
N GLU A 53 2.33 -6.78 2.95
CA GLU A 53 2.59 -7.96 2.09
C GLU A 53 3.82 -8.84 2.40
N ASP A 54 3.75 -10.06 1.86
CA ASP A 54 4.74 -11.13 1.92
C ASP A 54 5.91 -10.80 1.00
N HIS A 55 6.88 -10.07 1.55
CA HIS A 55 8.14 -9.82 0.85
C HIS A 55 9.10 -10.98 1.06
N PHE A 56 9.82 -11.37 0.01
CA PHE A 56 10.97 -12.29 0.09
C PHE A 56 12.20 -11.69 0.80
N THR A 57 12.12 -10.43 1.26
CA THR A 57 13.19 -9.71 1.95
C THR A 57 12.62 -8.93 3.14
N GLN A 58 13.50 -8.42 4.01
CA GLN A 58 13.12 -7.68 5.21
C GLN A 58 12.07 -6.59 4.88
N PRO A 59 10.85 -6.69 5.45
CA PRO A 59 9.74 -5.82 5.08
C PRO A 59 10.01 -4.39 5.50
N GLN A 60 10.00 -3.49 4.51
CA GLN A 60 10.29 -2.07 4.72
C GLN A 60 9.04 -1.23 4.97
N ILE A 61 7.86 -1.81 4.74
CA ILE A 61 6.57 -1.17 4.90
C ILE A 61 5.70 -1.93 5.90
N PHE A 62 5.14 -1.20 6.84
CA PHE A 62 4.14 -1.71 7.77
C PHE A 62 2.95 -0.76 7.90
N TYR A 63 1.84 -1.30 8.36
CA TYR A 63 0.57 -0.60 8.53
C TYR A 63 0.14 -0.67 9.99
N THR A 64 0.01 0.49 10.63
CA THR A 64 -0.31 0.60 12.05
C THR A 64 -1.70 1.16 12.24
N GLY A 65 -2.46 0.57 13.15
CA GLY A 65 -3.73 1.11 13.62
C GLY A 65 -4.37 0.23 14.67
N GLU A 66 -5.67 0.39 14.88
CA GLU A 66 -6.40 -0.31 15.92
C GLU A 66 -7.36 -1.35 15.35
N TYR A 67 -7.44 -2.47 16.07
CA TYR A 67 -8.42 -3.51 15.88
C TYR A 67 -9.44 -3.54 17.02
N LEU A 68 -10.69 -3.82 16.66
CA LEU A 68 -11.75 -4.18 17.58
C LEU A 68 -12.44 -5.44 17.05
N ASN A 69 -12.19 -6.58 17.70
CA ASN A 69 -12.77 -7.87 17.33
C ASN A 69 -12.54 -8.22 15.84
N ASP A 70 -11.28 -8.19 15.39
CA ASP A 70 -10.88 -8.39 13.98
C ASP A 70 -11.33 -7.32 12.97
N PHE A 71 -12.07 -6.29 13.39
CA PHE A 71 -12.32 -5.13 12.54
C PHE A 71 -11.24 -4.07 12.72
N LYS A 72 -10.65 -3.61 11.62
CA LYS A 72 -9.81 -2.40 11.62
C LYS A 72 -10.70 -1.21 11.92
N ILE A 73 -10.34 -0.39 12.89
CA ILE A 73 -11.11 0.80 13.27
C ILE A 73 -10.23 2.04 13.32
N GLY A 74 -10.86 3.20 13.18
CA GLY A 74 -10.21 4.49 13.37
C GLY A 74 -9.09 4.75 12.36
N LYS A 75 -8.10 5.54 12.77
CA LYS A 75 -7.02 5.98 11.89
C LYS A 75 -5.97 4.89 11.74
N TRP A 76 -5.60 4.61 10.51
CA TRP A 76 -4.52 3.71 10.16
C TRP A 76 -3.49 4.40 9.28
N LYS A 77 -2.21 4.09 9.49
CA LYS A 77 -1.07 4.76 8.84
C LYS A 77 -0.07 3.74 8.29
N TYR A 78 0.35 3.97 7.05
CA TYR A 78 1.48 3.32 6.41
C TYR A 78 2.78 3.97 6.88
N PHE A 79 3.77 3.13 7.12
CA PHE A 79 5.12 3.53 7.43
C PHE A 79 6.06 2.90 6.41
N TYR A 80 6.98 3.69 5.86
CA TYR A 80 8.10 3.22 5.07
C TYR A 80 9.40 3.70 5.70
N LYS A 81 10.32 2.77 5.99
CA LYS A 81 11.60 3.10 6.67
C LYS A 81 11.39 3.99 7.91
N ASN A 82 10.38 3.64 8.73
CA ASN A 82 9.95 4.37 9.94
C ASN A 82 9.38 5.79 9.71
N LYS A 83 9.20 6.23 8.47
CA LYS A 83 8.52 7.50 8.15
C LYS A 83 7.05 7.23 7.84
N ILE A 84 6.18 8.05 8.41
CA ILE A 84 4.75 8.02 8.06
C ILE A 84 4.64 8.45 6.60
N ILE A 85 4.03 7.58 5.81
CA ILE A 85 3.60 7.91 4.46
C ILE A 85 2.30 8.70 4.58
N ASP A 86 1.22 8.01 4.98
CA ASP A 86 -0.13 8.51 5.25
C ASP A 86 -1.04 7.28 5.49
N GLY A 87 -2.35 7.36 5.36
CA GLY A 87 -3.26 6.23 5.32
C GLY A 87 -4.70 6.68 5.22
N GLY A 88 -5.55 6.25 6.14
CA GLY A 88 -6.95 6.64 6.14
C GLY A 88 -7.70 6.19 7.39
N ILE A 89 -9.03 6.25 7.32
CA ILE A 89 -9.91 5.95 8.44
C ILE A 89 -10.82 4.78 8.09
N TYR A 90 -10.91 3.82 9.01
CA TYR A 90 -11.93 2.79 9.01
C TYR A 90 -13.06 3.15 9.97
N ASP A 91 -14.29 2.80 9.61
CA ASP A 91 -15.43 2.82 10.52
C ASP A 91 -15.42 1.61 11.48
N ASN A 92 -16.44 1.52 12.34
CA ASN A 92 -16.57 0.44 13.33
C ASN A 92 -16.92 -0.93 12.73
N GLU A 93 -17.21 -0.99 11.43
CA GLU A 93 -17.49 -2.23 10.69
C GLU A 93 -16.30 -2.65 9.82
N GLY A 94 -15.15 -1.97 9.94
CA GLY A 94 -13.96 -2.26 9.15
C GLY A 94 -14.03 -1.76 7.70
N LYS A 95 -14.95 -0.84 7.38
CA LYS A 95 -15.03 -0.24 6.04
C LYS A 95 -14.21 1.04 6.01
N LYS A 96 -13.48 1.24 4.92
CA LYS A 96 -12.77 2.49 4.64
C LYS A 96 -13.78 3.62 4.46
N ILE A 97 -13.53 4.77 5.06
CA ILE A 97 -14.35 5.98 4.93
C ILE A 97 -13.48 7.22 4.72
N GLY A 98 -14.02 8.22 4.03
CA GLY A 98 -13.38 9.52 3.85
C GLY A 98 -12.13 9.44 2.97
N LYS A 99 -11.20 10.37 3.17
CA LYS A 99 -9.98 10.46 2.37
C LYS A 99 -8.98 9.37 2.72
N TRP A 100 -8.32 8.86 1.69
CA TRP A 100 -7.39 7.76 1.79
C TRP A 100 -6.20 7.98 0.87
N ILE A 101 -5.03 7.63 1.37
CA ILE A 101 -3.85 7.39 0.57
C ILE A 101 -3.56 5.90 0.63
N GLU A 102 -3.56 5.25 -0.53
CA GLU A 102 -3.31 3.81 -0.62
C GLU A 102 -2.05 3.51 -1.40
N LEU A 103 -1.37 2.46 -0.96
CA LEU A 103 -0.25 1.84 -1.66
C LEU A 103 -0.78 0.79 -2.63
N ASP A 104 -0.39 0.86 -3.90
CA ASP A 104 -0.72 -0.18 -4.88
C ASP A 104 0.37 -1.27 -4.92
N LYS A 105 -0.10 -2.53 -4.81
CA LYS A 105 0.74 -3.74 -4.76
C LYS A 105 1.55 -3.95 -6.03
N VAL A 106 0.94 -3.76 -7.19
CA VAL A 106 1.57 -4.04 -8.49
C VAL A 106 2.79 -3.14 -8.66
N PHE A 107 2.62 -1.86 -8.32
CA PHE A 107 3.66 -0.88 -8.54
C PHE A 107 4.72 -0.81 -7.46
N TYR A 108 4.51 -1.41 -6.29
CA TYR A 108 5.59 -1.61 -5.33
C TYR A 108 6.75 -2.42 -5.96
N TRP A 109 6.44 -3.46 -6.73
CA TRP A 109 7.44 -4.31 -7.39
C TRP A 109 8.21 -3.60 -8.52
N ILE A 110 7.60 -2.59 -9.14
CA ILE A 110 8.08 -2.01 -10.41
C ILE A 110 8.68 -0.62 -10.23
N SER A 111 8.08 0.19 -9.36
CA SER A 111 8.44 1.60 -9.18
C SER A 111 8.03 2.06 -7.78
N TYR A 112 8.90 1.80 -6.81
CA TYR A 112 9.15 2.57 -5.57
C TYR A 112 8.01 3.39 -4.96
N ILE A 113 6.85 2.75 -4.80
CA ILE A 113 5.64 3.26 -4.14
C ILE A 113 4.78 4.12 -5.07
N ILE A 114 3.56 3.63 -5.30
CA ILE A 114 2.46 4.43 -5.83
C ILE A 114 1.52 4.83 -4.71
N TYR A 115 1.29 6.13 -4.56
CA TYR A 115 0.23 6.65 -3.72
C TYR A 115 -0.97 6.98 -4.60
N THR A 116 -2.15 6.50 -4.23
CA THR A 116 -3.39 7.00 -4.81
C THR A 116 -4.00 8.06 -3.89
N SER A 117 -3.80 9.36 -4.14
CA SER A 117 -4.51 10.42 -3.40
C SER A 117 -4.25 11.83 -3.94
N SER A 118 -5.34 12.56 -4.14
CA SER A 118 -5.42 13.94 -3.61
C SER A 118 -6.86 14.45 -3.44
N ASN A 119 -7.87 13.81 -4.07
CA ASN A 119 -9.28 14.25 -4.00
C ASN A 119 -10.30 13.09 -4.02
N GLY A 120 -9.85 11.86 -3.79
CA GLY A 120 -10.68 10.67 -3.76
C GLY A 120 -11.06 10.34 -2.32
N GLU A 121 -12.25 9.79 -2.13
CA GLU A 121 -12.71 9.33 -0.83
C GLU A 121 -13.50 8.04 -0.94
N TYR A 122 -13.65 7.36 0.17
CA TYR A 122 -14.57 6.24 0.32
C TYR A 122 -15.91 6.74 0.86
N ASN A 123 -17.00 6.41 0.15
CA ASN A 123 -18.34 6.71 0.62
C ASN A 123 -18.79 5.71 1.72
N LYS A 124 -19.98 5.93 2.30
CA LYS A 124 -20.53 5.07 3.38
C LYS A 124 -20.75 3.60 2.98
N LYS A 125 -20.74 3.27 1.68
CA LYS A 125 -20.81 1.89 1.19
C LYS A 125 -19.42 1.26 0.99
N GLY A 126 -18.35 1.96 1.37
CA GLY A 126 -16.97 1.51 1.15
C GLY A 126 -16.54 1.56 -0.32
N MET A 127 -17.21 2.36 -1.16
CA MET A 127 -16.85 2.51 -2.57
C MET A 127 -15.98 3.76 -2.78
N LYS A 128 -14.93 3.63 -3.60
CA LYS A 128 -14.12 4.77 -4.05
C LYS A 128 -14.99 5.72 -4.87
N VAL A 129 -14.98 7.00 -4.50
CA VAL A 129 -15.62 8.12 -5.21
C VAL A 129 -14.63 9.28 -5.32
N GLY A 130 -14.94 10.27 -6.14
CA GLY A 130 -14.05 11.42 -6.37
C GLY A 130 -12.84 11.09 -7.24
N LYS A 131 -11.81 11.96 -7.18
CA LYS A 131 -10.64 11.88 -8.07
C LYS A 131 -9.45 11.25 -7.36
N TRP A 132 -9.04 10.09 -7.84
CA TRP A 132 -7.86 9.36 -7.36
C TRP A 132 -6.67 9.65 -8.28
N ASP A 133 -5.73 10.46 -7.80
CA ASP A 133 -4.47 10.73 -8.50
C ASP A 133 -3.46 9.64 -8.20
N ILE A 134 -2.64 9.26 -9.18
CA ILE A 134 -1.56 8.27 -9.04
C ILE A 134 -0.24 9.04 -8.92
N LEU A 135 0.38 8.97 -7.76
CA LEU A 135 1.71 9.50 -7.47
C LEU A 135 2.69 8.34 -7.52
N PHE A 136 3.84 8.50 -8.16
CA PHE A 136 4.87 7.46 -8.18
C PHE A 136 6.25 8.10 -8.05
N ASN A 137 7.17 7.41 -7.40
CA ASN A 137 8.56 7.85 -7.28
C ASN A 137 9.44 7.12 -8.31
N ASN A 138 10.12 7.86 -9.18
CA ASN A 138 11.06 7.29 -10.13
C ASN A 138 12.48 7.44 -9.56
N TYR A 139 13.16 6.32 -9.28
CA TYR A 139 14.49 6.34 -8.68
C TYR A 139 15.47 7.06 -9.63
N GLY A 140 15.96 8.22 -9.19
CA GLY A 140 16.85 9.09 -9.96
C GLY A 140 16.56 10.58 -9.78
N ASN A 141 15.32 10.94 -9.41
CA ASN A 141 14.95 12.31 -9.05
C ASN A 141 14.47 12.36 -7.60
N GLN A 142 15.01 13.28 -6.80
CA GLN A 142 14.58 13.49 -5.41
C GLN A 142 13.17 14.15 -5.29
N GLN A 143 12.46 14.31 -6.42
CA GLN A 143 11.14 14.95 -6.47
C GLN A 143 10.06 13.94 -6.86
N MET A 144 8.99 13.89 -6.07
CA MET A 144 7.77 13.12 -6.40
C MET A 144 7.14 13.68 -7.68
N GLN A 145 6.85 12.80 -8.63
CA GLN A 145 6.10 13.17 -9.84
C GLN A 145 4.63 12.82 -9.66
N ILE A 146 3.76 13.76 -10.04
CA ILE A 146 2.31 13.58 -10.03
C ILE A 146 1.87 13.25 -11.45
N LEU A 147 1.51 12.00 -11.73
CA LEU A 147 0.73 11.68 -12.94
C LEU A 147 -0.72 12.04 -12.65
N LYS A 148 -1.10 13.28 -12.99
CA LYS A 148 -2.49 13.73 -12.93
C LYS A 148 -3.26 13.08 -14.07
N TYR A 149 -3.86 11.91 -13.83
CA TYR A 149 -4.94 11.43 -14.69
C TYR A 149 -6.20 12.25 -14.39
N SER A 150 -6.36 13.40 -15.06
CA SER A 150 -7.61 14.15 -15.03
C SER A 150 -8.58 13.55 -16.05
N LYS A 151 -9.72 13.07 -15.56
CA LYS A 151 -10.80 12.35 -16.26
C LYS A 151 -10.56 10.87 -16.49
N MET A 152 -11.07 10.06 -15.56
CA MET A 152 -11.96 8.96 -15.89
C MET A 152 -12.67 8.51 -14.63
N TRP A 153 -13.97 8.25 -14.73
CA TRP A 153 -14.64 7.31 -13.84
C TRP A 153 -13.82 6.02 -13.88
N VAL A 154 -13.13 5.66 -12.80
CA VAL A 154 -12.43 4.39 -12.73
C VAL A 154 -13.49 3.31 -12.59
N LEU A 155 -14.15 2.96 -13.70
CA LEU A 155 -14.79 1.66 -13.83
C LEU A 155 -13.69 0.61 -13.75
N ALA A 156 -13.96 -0.54 -13.14
CA ALA A 156 -13.00 -1.64 -12.98
C ALA A 156 -12.26 -2.03 -14.29
N VAL A 157 -12.85 -1.70 -15.45
CA VAL A 157 -12.26 -1.84 -16.78
C VAL A 157 -11.00 -0.98 -16.99
N VAL A 158 -11.00 0.26 -16.50
CA VAL A 158 -9.85 1.19 -16.65
C VAL A 158 -8.70 0.77 -15.75
N ASP A 159 -8.99 0.32 -14.53
CA ASP A 159 -7.98 -0.26 -13.62
C ASP A 159 -7.34 -1.52 -14.22
N ASN A 160 -8.15 -2.41 -14.81
CA ASN A 160 -7.65 -3.57 -15.54
C ASN A 160 -6.85 -3.21 -16.80
N MET A 161 -7.23 -2.15 -17.52
CA MET A 161 -6.47 -1.66 -18.68
C MET A 161 -5.12 -1.07 -18.26
N ILE A 162 -5.08 -0.23 -17.21
CA ILE A 162 -3.83 0.33 -16.68
C ILE A 162 -2.91 -0.78 -16.19
N LYS A 163 -3.45 -1.78 -15.47
CA LYS A 163 -2.69 -2.94 -15.01
C LYS A 163 -2.19 -3.81 -16.16
N LYS A 164 -3.02 -4.04 -17.19
CA LYS A 164 -2.65 -4.80 -18.40
C LYS A 164 -1.57 -4.08 -19.21
N GLU A 165 -1.70 -2.77 -19.33
CA GLU A 165 -0.76 -1.92 -20.06
C GLU A 165 0.56 -1.78 -19.30
N ALA A 166 0.53 -1.61 -17.97
CA ALA A 166 1.71 -1.67 -17.12
C ALA A 166 2.42 -3.03 -17.25
N ARG A 167 1.67 -4.15 -17.26
CA ARG A 167 2.21 -5.51 -17.44
C ARG A 167 2.84 -5.72 -18.82
N LYS A 168 2.19 -5.27 -19.90
CA LYS A 168 2.77 -5.28 -21.25
C LYS A 168 4.07 -4.48 -21.36
N ARG A 169 4.13 -3.32 -20.69
CA ARG A 169 5.31 -2.43 -20.68
C ARG A 169 6.47 -2.98 -19.82
N LEU A 170 6.18 -3.87 -18.88
CA LEU A 170 7.16 -4.66 -18.12
C LEU A 170 7.75 -5.79 -18.95
N GLU A 171 6.89 -6.48 -19.69
CA GLU A 171 7.30 -7.60 -20.57
C GLU A 171 8.19 -7.12 -21.73
N SER A 172 8.05 -5.85 -22.14
CA SER A 172 8.83 -5.24 -23.23
C SER A 172 10.11 -4.51 -22.78
N GLY A 173 10.77 -4.95 -21.71
CA GLY A 173 11.81 -4.19 -21.00
C GLY A 173 12.85 -3.40 -21.86
N GLN A 174 13.27 -2.25 -21.31
CA GLN A 174 14.54 -1.50 -21.57
C GLN A 174 14.61 -0.22 -22.43
N THR A 175 13.54 0.46 -22.87
CA THR A 175 13.72 1.65 -23.76
C THR A 175 13.30 3.02 -23.23
N TRP A 176 12.77 3.15 -22.01
CA TRP A 176 12.02 4.36 -21.64
C TRP A 176 12.75 5.48 -20.89
N MET A 177 13.95 5.26 -20.34
CA MET A 177 14.70 6.38 -19.70
C MET A 177 15.21 7.41 -20.73
N LYS A 178 15.35 7.03 -22.01
CA LYS A 178 15.85 7.90 -23.09
C LYS A 178 14.72 8.75 -23.71
N GLY A 179 13.56 8.15 -24.00
CA GLY A 179 12.44 8.85 -24.65
C GLY A 179 11.79 9.95 -23.78
N LEU A 180 11.81 9.79 -22.46
CA LEU A 180 11.24 10.79 -21.53
C LEU A 180 12.06 12.10 -21.50
N GLN A 181 13.38 12.03 -21.72
CA GLN A 181 14.24 13.22 -21.82
C GLN A 181 14.05 13.94 -23.16
N ASP A 182 13.82 13.20 -24.24
CA ASP A 182 13.69 13.76 -25.58
C ASP A 182 12.32 14.44 -25.79
N THR A 183 11.26 13.89 -25.19
CA THR A 183 9.89 14.47 -25.30
C THR A 183 9.73 15.74 -24.44
N ASN A 184 10.42 15.83 -23.30
CA ASN A 184 10.44 17.06 -22.50
C ASN A 184 11.28 18.19 -23.13
N LYS A 185 12.25 17.88 -24.00
CA LYS A 185 13.00 18.89 -24.76
C LYS A 185 12.21 19.46 -25.93
N SER A 186 11.41 18.63 -26.64
CA SER A 186 10.66 19.12 -27.80
C SER A 186 9.53 20.09 -27.41
N HIS A 187 8.85 19.86 -26.29
CA HIS A 187 7.77 20.74 -25.83
C HIS A 187 8.21 22.07 -25.19
N ILE A 188 9.49 22.21 -24.83
CA ILE A 188 10.06 23.49 -24.37
C ILE A 188 10.44 24.37 -25.57
N MET A 189 10.79 23.78 -26.73
CA MET A 189 11.11 24.55 -27.94
C MET A 189 9.90 25.00 -28.76
N GLU A 190 8.74 24.35 -28.62
CA GLU A 190 7.53 24.72 -29.37
C GLU A 190 6.70 25.87 -28.76
N ASN A 191 7.15 26.47 -27.65
CA ASN A 191 6.45 27.59 -26.98
C ASN A 191 7.28 28.89 -26.89
N ILE A 192 8.31 29.07 -27.73
CA ILE A 192 9.15 30.30 -27.74
C ILE A 192 9.23 30.98 -29.13
N ILE A 193 8.42 30.60 -30.13
CA ILE A 193 8.38 31.34 -31.41
C ILE A 193 6.94 31.70 -31.77
#